data_AF-A0A6P0V5P4-F1
#
_entry.id   AF-A0A6P0V5P4-F1
#
_cell.length_a   1.000
_cell.length_b   1.000
_cell.length_c   1.000
_cell.angle_alpha   90.00
_cell.angle_beta   90.00
_cell.angle_gamma   90.00
#
_symmetry.space_group_name_H-M   'P 1'
#
loop_
_entity.id
_entity.type
_entity.pdbx_description
1 polymer ?
#
loop_
_entity_poly.entity_id
_entity_poly.type
_entity_poly.pdbx_seq_one_letter_code
_entity_poly.pdbx_strand_id
1 'polypeptide(L)'
;MKRIVTLISVLVLITWAVELRSGFGQRQLPNYSGGSSGTPPLVMKGGDPYIRALMRTIAASEANDSQPYTLLYGGQRIRDLSRHPEHCVTIVAGPNKGNCTTAAGRYQFINTTWHEKAMRYHPGPSGFWVWKNYSFEAQYQDEVVYAWLSDQQAWGMDISQKLQQGKLDEVLRKLSGTWTSLGYGIEDNVVTKKLPKIYQRLLQEELQGK
;
A
#
# COMPACT_ATOMS: atom_id res chain seq x y z
N MET A 1 -22.41 -61.14 -13.36
CA MET A 1 -21.57 -61.47 -12.19
C MET A 1 -20.30 -60.61 -12.24
N LYS A 2 -20.01 -59.90 -11.13
CA LYS A 2 -18.69 -59.44 -10.64
C LYS A 2 -17.85 -58.57 -11.59
N ARG A 3 -17.86 -57.23 -11.41
CA ARG A 3 -16.89 -56.45 -10.60
C ARG A 3 -15.45 -56.56 -11.11
N ILE A 4 -14.98 -55.56 -11.87
CA ILE A 4 -13.58 -55.08 -11.81
C ILE A 4 -13.62 -53.55 -11.89
N VAL A 5 -13.55 -52.92 -10.72
CA VAL A 5 -13.12 -51.54 -10.53
C VAL A 5 -11.77 -51.62 -9.82
N THR A 6 -10.96 -50.57 -10.04
CA THR A 6 -9.79 -50.12 -9.25
C THR A 6 -8.45 -50.80 -9.49
N LEU A 7 -7.51 -50.03 -10.06
CA LEU A 7 -6.23 -49.67 -9.42
C LEU A 7 -5.34 -48.81 -10.34
N ILE A 8 -5.76 -47.58 -10.71
CA ILE A 8 -4.79 -46.57 -11.24
C ILE A 8 -4.98 -45.17 -10.59
N SER A 9 -6.05 -44.91 -9.85
CA SER A 9 -6.45 -43.52 -9.57
C SER A 9 -5.97 -42.90 -8.24
N VAL A 10 -5.13 -43.56 -7.43
CA VAL A 10 -4.79 -43.04 -6.08
C VAL A 10 -3.37 -42.46 -5.96
N LEU A 11 -2.41 -42.90 -6.77
CA LEU A 11 -1.03 -42.40 -6.67
C LEU A 11 -0.79 -41.06 -7.37
N VAL A 12 -1.54 -40.73 -8.43
CA VAL A 12 -1.40 -39.44 -9.16
C VAL A 12 -2.11 -38.27 -8.45
N LEU A 13 -3.13 -38.55 -7.63
CA LEU A 13 -3.83 -37.51 -6.87
C LEU A 13 -3.09 -37.07 -5.60
N ILE A 14 -2.16 -37.88 -5.09
CA ILE A 14 -1.38 -37.54 -3.89
C ILE A 14 -0.17 -36.65 -4.24
N THR A 15 0.43 -36.79 -5.43
CA THR A 15 1.54 -35.92 -5.84
C THR A 15 1.09 -34.51 -6.18
N TRP A 16 -0.08 -34.34 -6.81
CA TRP A 16 -0.68 -33.01 -7.04
C TRP A 16 -1.12 -32.30 -5.74
N ALA A 17 -1.45 -33.05 -4.68
CA ALA A 17 -1.84 -32.47 -3.39
C ALA A 17 -0.63 -32.00 -2.55
N VAL A 18 0.57 -32.51 -2.83
CA VAL A 18 1.80 -32.10 -2.12
C VAL A 18 2.43 -30.86 -2.75
N GLU A 19 2.32 -30.66 -4.07
CA GLU A 19 2.78 -29.43 -4.74
C GLU A 19 1.89 -28.20 -4.50
N LEU A 20 0.64 -28.40 -4.07
CA LEU A 20 -0.24 -27.31 -3.63
C LEU A 20 -0.05 -26.91 -2.16
N ARG A 21 0.77 -27.64 -1.38
CA ARG A 21 1.09 -27.30 0.02
C ARG A 21 2.42 -26.57 0.21
N SER A 22 3.25 -26.44 -0.82
CA SER A 22 4.53 -25.72 -0.76
C SER A 22 4.42 -24.22 -1.07
N GLY A 23 3.22 -23.69 -1.33
CA GLY A 23 2.98 -22.26 -1.60
C GLY A 23 2.69 -21.38 -0.38
N PHE A 24 2.40 -21.96 0.79
CA PHE A 24 2.21 -21.23 2.05
C PHE A 24 3.48 -21.24 2.91
N GLY A 25 4.64 -21.14 2.27
CA GLY A 25 5.85 -20.74 2.97
C GLY A 25 5.60 -19.37 3.59
N GLN A 26 5.86 -19.21 4.88
CA GLN A 26 5.95 -17.90 5.54
C GLN A 26 6.72 -16.98 4.60
N ARG A 27 6.04 -16.05 3.91
CA ARG A 27 6.69 -14.92 3.26
C ARG A 27 7.34 -14.18 4.41
N GLN A 28 8.62 -14.46 4.66
CA GLN A 28 9.44 -13.67 5.55
C GLN A 28 9.23 -12.23 5.09
N LEU A 29 8.65 -11.42 5.97
CA LEU A 29 8.52 -9.99 5.72
C LEU A 29 9.92 -9.52 5.31
N PRO A 30 10.07 -8.83 4.16
CA PRO A 30 11.38 -8.39 3.71
C PRO A 30 12.08 -7.68 4.85
N ASN A 31 13.35 -8.02 5.09
CA ASN A 31 14.15 -7.35 6.10
C ASN A 31 14.42 -5.93 5.57
N TYR A 32 13.50 -5.02 5.89
CA TYR A 32 13.52 -3.65 5.45
C TYR A 32 14.64 -2.93 6.20
N SER A 33 15.84 -2.92 5.62
CA SER A 33 16.88 -1.97 6.02
C SER A 33 16.27 -0.58 5.98
N GLY A 34 16.22 0.09 7.13
CA GLY A 34 15.61 1.40 7.27
C GLY A 34 16.19 2.34 6.20
N GLY A 35 15.34 2.80 5.28
CA GLY A 35 15.74 3.73 4.24
C GLY A 35 16.28 5.02 4.86
N SER A 36 17.07 5.77 4.10
CA SER A 36 17.68 7.06 4.51
C SER A 36 16.65 8.11 5.00
N SER A 37 15.36 7.87 4.75
CA SER A 37 14.20 8.70 5.10
C SER A 37 13.25 8.06 6.11
N GLY A 38 13.61 6.91 6.70
CA GLY A 38 12.81 6.20 7.69
C GLY A 38 11.74 5.24 7.13
N THR A 39 11.51 5.22 5.81
CA THR A 39 10.65 4.22 5.15
C THR A 39 11.43 3.35 4.14
N PRO A 40 11.11 2.04 4.04
CA PRO A 40 11.75 1.15 3.08
C PRO A 40 11.41 1.45 1.61
N PRO A 41 12.12 0.85 0.64
CA PRO A 41 11.70 0.85 -0.76
C PRO A 41 10.27 0.32 -0.99
N LEU A 42 9.70 0.63 -2.16
CA LEU A 42 8.44 0.04 -2.61
C LEU A 42 8.63 -1.45 -2.92
N VAL A 43 7.61 -2.27 -2.61
CA VAL A 43 7.56 -3.67 -3.01
C VAL A 43 7.25 -3.78 -4.51
N MET A 44 6.33 -2.94 -5.02
CA MET A 44 6.03 -2.92 -6.45
C MET A 44 7.29 -2.62 -7.29
N LYS A 45 7.38 -3.26 -8.46
CA LYS A 45 8.50 -3.08 -9.41
C LYS A 45 8.08 -2.23 -10.60
N GLY A 46 9.06 -1.59 -11.23
CA GLY A 46 8.83 -0.67 -12.35
C GLY A 46 7.98 0.55 -11.97
N GLY A 47 7.44 1.23 -12.97
CA GLY A 47 6.67 2.45 -12.82
C GLY A 47 7.51 3.73 -12.91
N ASP A 48 6.81 4.86 -12.96
CA ASP A 48 7.43 6.19 -13.05
C ASP A 48 8.18 6.53 -11.75
N PRO A 49 9.51 6.80 -11.80
CA PRO A 49 10.29 7.18 -10.63
C PRO A 49 9.76 8.41 -9.89
N TYR A 50 9.12 9.36 -10.59
CA TYR A 50 8.55 10.55 -9.95
C TYR A 50 7.36 10.18 -9.05
N ILE A 51 6.42 9.38 -9.56
CA ILE A 51 5.30 8.86 -8.76
C ILE A 51 5.80 7.97 -7.62
N ARG A 52 6.78 7.10 -7.87
CA ARG A 52 7.35 6.22 -6.84
C ARG A 52 8.00 7.01 -5.71
N ALA A 53 8.76 8.06 -6.03
CA ALA A 53 9.35 8.97 -5.04
C ALA A 53 8.27 9.70 -4.23
N LEU A 54 7.18 10.11 -4.88
CA LEU A 54 6.02 10.71 -4.22
C LEU A 54 5.35 9.71 -3.26
N MET A 55 5.12 8.46 -3.66
CA MET A 55 4.57 7.40 -2.80
C MET A 55 5.43 7.20 -1.54
N ARG A 56 6.75 7.16 -1.70
CA ARG A 56 7.67 7.05 -0.55
C ARG A 56 7.64 8.29 0.34
N THR A 57 7.37 9.47 -0.23
CA THR A 57 7.20 10.73 0.50
C THR A 57 5.89 10.75 1.31
N ILE A 58 4.78 10.26 0.74
CA ILE A 58 3.51 10.06 1.46
C ILE A 58 3.72 9.10 2.62
N ALA A 59 4.40 7.98 2.39
CA ALA A 59 4.70 7.04 3.47
C ALA A 59 5.55 7.67 4.59
N ALA A 60 6.48 8.59 4.26
CA ALA A 60 7.28 9.28 5.26
C ALA A 60 6.47 10.26 6.13
N SER A 61 5.27 10.67 5.72
CA SER A 61 4.36 11.46 6.55
C SER A 61 3.31 10.59 7.27
N GLU A 62 2.81 9.55 6.61
CA GLU A 62 1.72 8.69 7.11
C GLU A 62 2.21 7.54 8.00
N ALA A 63 3.32 6.92 7.65
CA ALA A 63 3.83 5.70 8.28
C ALA A 63 5.36 5.66 8.23
N ASN A 64 6.01 6.63 8.90
CA ASN A 64 7.46 6.72 9.01
C ASN A 64 8.03 5.63 9.94
N ASP A 65 7.97 4.38 9.48
CA ASP A 65 8.35 3.18 10.21
C ASP A 65 9.09 2.20 9.28
N SER A 66 9.89 1.32 9.88
CA SER A 66 10.63 0.26 9.16
C SER A 66 9.71 -0.82 8.54
N GLN A 67 8.49 -1.00 9.05
CA GLN A 67 7.52 -2.00 8.58
C GLN A 67 6.15 -1.34 8.29
N PRO A 68 6.10 -0.35 7.37
CA PRO A 68 4.97 0.55 7.24
C PRO A 68 3.70 -0.16 6.75
N TYR A 69 3.84 -1.22 5.95
CA TYR A 69 2.70 -1.97 5.40
C TYR A 69 1.84 -2.70 6.43
N THR A 70 2.38 -2.94 7.63
CA THR A 70 1.69 -3.66 8.71
C THR A 70 1.14 -2.71 9.78
N LEU A 71 1.39 -1.41 9.64
CA LEU A 71 1.16 -0.43 10.69
C LEU A 71 -0.31 -0.06 10.78
N LEU A 72 -0.91 -0.14 11.96
CA LEU A 72 -2.19 0.48 12.29
C LEU A 72 -1.95 1.88 12.85
N TYR A 73 -2.97 2.74 12.75
CA TYR A 73 -3.00 3.97 13.53
C TYR A 73 -2.68 3.68 15.01
N GLY A 74 -1.84 4.52 15.62
CA GLY A 74 -1.36 4.32 16.99
C GLY A 74 -0.18 3.36 17.15
N GLY A 75 0.33 2.77 16.05
CA GLY A 75 1.62 2.07 16.04
C GLY A 75 1.56 0.55 16.23
N GLN A 76 0.37 -0.02 16.43
CA GLN A 76 0.20 -1.48 16.47
C GLN A 76 0.47 -2.10 15.09
N ARG A 77 0.74 -3.42 15.06
CA ARG A 77 1.04 -4.13 13.82
C ARG A 77 0.14 -5.34 13.61
N ILE A 78 -0.24 -5.57 12.36
CA ILE A 78 -1.00 -6.74 11.92
C ILE A 78 -0.13 -7.71 11.12
N ARG A 79 -0.53 -8.99 11.13
CA ARG A 79 0.15 -10.05 10.38
C ARG A 79 -0.63 -10.50 9.16
N ASP A 80 -1.95 -10.59 9.28
CA ASP A 80 -2.82 -10.94 8.17
C ASP A 80 -3.07 -9.71 7.30
N LEU A 81 -2.54 -9.74 6.07
CA LEU A 81 -2.74 -8.74 5.04
C LEU A 81 -3.56 -9.28 3.86
N SER A 82 -4.23 -10.43 4.02
CA SER A 82 -5.10 -11.00 2.98
C SER A 82 -6.30 -10.12 2.61
N ARG A 83 -6.60 -9.14 3.47
CA ARG A 83 -7.61 -8.09 3.33
C ARG A 83 -7.21 -6.90 4.21
N HIS A 84 -7.90 -5.76 4.04
CA HIS A 84 -7.74 -4.64 4.95
C HIS A 84 -8.16 -5.04 6.37
N PRO A 85 -7.43 -4.64 7.43
CA PRO A 85 -7.70 -5.07 8.80
C PRO A 85 -9.08 -4.65 9.31
N GLU A 86 -9.52 -3.43 8.97
CA GLU A 86 -10.77 -2.83 9.49
C GLU A 86 -10.81 -2.72 11.02
N HIS A 87 -9.65 -2.79 11.68
CA HIS A 87 -9.53 -2.63 13.12
C HIS A 87 -9.84 -1.17 13.49
N CYS A 88 -10.89 -1.01 14.29
CA CYS A 88 -11.30 0.29 14.81
C CYS A 88 -10.39 0.70 15.98
N VAL A 89 -9.55 1.71 15.76
CA VAL A 89 -8.61 2.26 16.77
C VAL A 89 -9.04 3.67 17.17
N THR A 90 -9.07 3.94 18.47
CA THR A 90 -9.43 5.27 18.99
C THR A 90 -8.36 6.30 18.66
N ILE A 91 -8.78 7.44 18.13
CA ILE A 91 -7.96 8.60 17.84
C ILE A 91 -7.60 9.29 19.17
N VAL A 92 -6.30 9.40 19.46
CA VAL A 92 -5.81 9.92 20.75
C VAL A 92 -5.42 11.40 20.71
N ALA A 93 -5.28 11.98 19.52
CA ALA A 93 -4.86 13.36 19.31
C ALA A 93 -5.57 13.99 18.09
N GLY A 94 -5.58 15.32 18.01
CA GLY A 94 -6.20 16.07 16.91
C GLY A 94 -7.69 16.34 17.10
N PRO A 95 -8.34 17.00 16.13
CA PRO A 95 -9.74 17.45 16.22
C PRO A 95 -10.74 16.29 16.30
N ASN A 96 -10.34 15.09 15.87
CA ASN A 96 -11.16 13.88 15.89
C ASN A 96 -10.89 13.00 17.13
N LYS A 97 -10.22 13.51 18.16
CA LYS A 97 -9.91 12.76 19.38
C LYS A 97 -11.18 12.13 19.97
N GLY A 98 -11.10 10.84 20.30
CA GLY A 98 -12.22 10.04 20.82
C GLY A 98 -13.04 9.33 19.74
N ASN A 99 -12.94 9.75 18.47
CA ASN A 99 -13.51 8.99 17.36
C ASN A 99 -12.65 7.77 17.04
N CYS A 100 -13.20 6.87 16.23
CA CYS A 100 -12.51 5.71 15.72
C CYS A 100 -11.99 5.93 14.30
N THR A 101 -10.81 5.39 14.00
CA THR A 101 -10.27 5.26 12.64
C THR A 101 -9.89 3.80 12.35
N THR A 102 -10.00 3.39 11.08
CA THR A 102 -9.51 2.10 10.59
C THR A 102 -8.20 2.24 9.82
N ALA A 103 -7.53 3.39 9.93
CA ALA A 103 -6.31 3.72 9.20
C ALA A 103 -5.21 2.64 9.38
N ALA A 104 -4.74 2.10 8.26
CA ALA A 104 -3.77 1.02 8.24
C ALA A 104 -2.84 1.06 7.01
N GLY A 105 -1.71 0.37 7.16
CA GLY A 105 -0.73 0.18 6.11
C GLY A 105 0.12 1.41 5.81
N ARG A 106 0.92 1.30 4.75
CA ARG A 106 1.96 2.26 4.39
C ARG A 106 1.42 3.67 4.10
N TYR A 107 0.17 3.72 3.67
CA TYR A 107 -0.52 4.93 3.23
C TYR A 107 -1.71 5.29 4.13
N GLN A 108 -1.82 4.62 5.29
CA GLN A 108 -2.88 4.83 6.29
C GLN A 108 -4.30 4.85 5.69
N PHE A 109 -4.58 3.90 4.79
CA PHE A 109 -5.93 3.74 4.24
C PHE A 109 -6.94 3.44 5.35
N ILE A 110 -8.10 4.09 5.31
CA ILE A 110 -9.29 3.60 6.01
C ILE A 110 -10.00 2.56 5.15
N ASN A 111 -10.79 1.69 5.78
CA ASN A 111 -11.43 0.54 5.13
C ASN A 111 -12.29 0.93 3.92
N THR A 112 -13.08 2.01 4.01
CA THR A 112 -13.94 2.48 2.92
C THR A 112 -13.12 2.96 1.73
N THR A 113 -12.10 3.78 1.96
CA THR A 113 -11.19 4.25 0.90
C THR A 113 -10.45 3.08 0.27
N TRP A 114 -9.90 2.15 1.06
CA TRP A 114 -9.25 0.96 0.52
C TRP A 114 -10.20 0.19 -0.40
N HIS A 115 -11.42 -0.10 0.04
CA HIS A 115 -12.39 -0.85 -0.75
C HIS A 115 -12.72 -0.14 -2.07
N GLU A 116 -13.00 1.17 -2.01
CA GLU A 116 -13.30 1.99 -3.19
C GLU A 116 -12.15 2.00 -4.20
N LYS A 117 -10.91 2.23 -3.73
CA LYS A 117 -9.75 2.32 -4.64
C LYS A 117 -9.30 0.96 -5.12
N ALA A 118 -9.32 -0.06 -4.28
CA ALA A 118 -8.97 -1.42 -4.69
C ALA A 118 -9.96 -1.98 -5.72
N MET A 119 -11.26 -1.64 -5.61
CA MET A 119 -12.24 -2.01 -6.64
C MET A 119 -11.88 -1.46 -8.03
N ARG A 120 -11.25 -0.29 -8.09
CA ARG A 120 -10.88 0.37 -9.35
C ARG A 120 -9.47 0.00 -9.83
N TYR A 121 -8.52 -0.19 -8.91
CA TYR A 121 -7.09 -0.23 -9.25
C TYR A 121 -6.35 -1.50 -8.84
N HIS A 122 -6.98 -2.42 -8.11
CA HIS A 122 -6.29 -3.65 -7.70
C HIS A 122 -6.05 -4.57 -8.92
N PRO A 123 -4.81 -4.99 -9.22
CA PRO A 123 -4.49 -5.67 -10.47
C PRO A 123 -4.90 -7.14 -10.52
N GLY A 124 -5.07 -7.79 -9.36
CA GLY A 124 -5.49 -9.19 -9.28
C GLY A 124 -6.46 -9.47 -8.14
N PRO A 125 -7.70 -8.95 -8.14
CA PRO A 125 -8.67 -9.30 -7.12
C PRO A 125 -9.01 -10.80 -7.19
N SER A 126 -9.17 -11.43 -6.03
CA SER A 126 -9.61 -12.82 -5.92
C SER A 126 -11.13 -12.89 -5.72
N GLY A 127 -11.72 -14.07 -5.90
CA GLY A 127 -13.17 -14.28 -5.72
C GLY A 127 -13.95 -14.26 -7.04
N PHE A 128 -15.28 -14.41 -6.96
CA PHE A 128 -16.16 -14.65 -8.11
C PHE A 128 -17.34 -13.67 -8.14
N TRP A 129 -17.64 -13.12 -9.32
CA TRP A 129 -18.65 -12.09 -9.57
C TRP A 129 -18.57 -10.90 -8.58
N VAL A 130 -19.57 -10.77 -7.70
CA VAL A 130 -19.73 -9.68 -6.74
C VAL A 130 -18.93 -9.88 -5.45
N TRP A 131 -18.42 -11.08 -5.19
CA TRP A 131 -17.66 -11.43 -4.00
C TRP A 131 -16.17 -11.27 -4.25
N LYS A 132 -15.73 -10.07 -4.64
CA LYS A 132 -14.32 -9.78 -4.84
C LYS A 132 -13.63 -9.54 -3.51
N ASN A 133 -12.47 -10.17 -3.32
CA ASN A 133 -11.55 -9.90 -2.22
C ASN A 133 -10.30 -9.19 -2.75
N TYR A 134 -9.96 -8.09 -2.09
CA TYR A 134 -8.81 -7.24 -2.42
C TYR A 134 -7.73 -7.43 -1.36
N SER A 135 -6.62 -8.03 -1.77
CA SER A 135 -5.50 -8.30 -0.87
C SER A 135 -4.85 -7.00 -0.44
N PHE A 136 -4.59 -6.85 0.86
CA PHE A 136 -3.93 -5.70 1.44
C PHE A 136 -2.43 -5.94 1.65
N GLU A 137 -1.86 -6.96 1.01
CA GLU A 137 -0.42 -7.21 1.03
C GLU A 137 0.36 -6.00 0.48
N ALA A 138 1.61 -5.87 0.92
CA ALA A 138 2.46 -4.72 0.61
C ALA A 138 2.54 -4.39 -0.90
N GLN A 139 2.62 -5.40 -1.76
CA GLN A 139 2.62 -5.23 -3.21
C GLN A 139 1.36 -4.52 -3.70
N TYR A 140 0.18 -4.92 -3.20
CA TYR A 140 -1.09 -4.36 -3.66
C TYR A 140 -1.40 -3.01 -3.04
N GLN A 141 -0.93 -2.72 -1.82
CA GLN A 141 -0.96 -1.37 -1.29
C GLN A 141 -0.21 -0.40 -2.22
N ASP A 142 0.99 -0.78 -2.66
CA ASP A 142 1.76 0.02 -3.61
C ASP A 142 1.09 0.13 -4.98
N GLU A 143 0.68 -0.99 -5.59
CA GLU A 143 0.12 -1.02 -6.94
C GLU A 143 -1.19 -0.22 -7.02
N VAL A 144 -2.07 -0.33 -6.01
CA VAL A 144 -3.31 0.44 -5.93
C VAL A 144 -3.01 1.93 -5.83
N VAL A 145 -2.07 2.34 -4.97
CA VAL A 145 -1.72 3.76 -4.82
C VAL A 145 -1.03 4.29 -6.08
N TYR A 146 -0.13 3.53 -6.68
CA TYR A 146 0.55 3.92 -7.91
C TYR A 146 -0.45 4.15 -9.05
N ALA A 147 -1.36 3.19 -9.27
CA ALA A 147 -2.37 3.30 -10.30
C ALA A 147 -3.34 4.46 -10.01
N TRP A 148 -3.71 4.67 -8.75
CA TRP A 148 -4.55 5.80 -8.36
C TRP A 148 -3.86 7.15 -8.58
N LEU A 149 -2.59 7.31 -8.17
CA LEU A 149 -1.81 8.53 -8.42
C LEU A 149 -1.55 8.78 -9.91
N SER A 150 -1.55 7.72 -10.71
CA SER A 150 -1.37 7.81 -12.17
C SER A 150 -2.68 8.10 -12.92
N ASP A 151 -3.85 8.00 -12.26
CA ASP A 151 -5.14 8.31 -12.88
C ASP A 151 -5.37 9.84 -12.92
N GLN A 152 -5.13 10.43 -14.09
CA GLN A 152 -5.32 11.86 -14.32
C GLN A 152 -6.77 12.33 -14.06
N GLN A 153 -7.77 11.49 -14.32
CA GLN A 153 -9.17 11.85 -14.11
C GLN A 153 -9.50 11.90 -12.63
N ALA A 154 -8.95 10.98 -11.83
CA ALA A 154 -9.13 10.97 -10.38
C ALA A 154 -8.60 12.25 -9.72
N TRP A 155 -7.51 12.81 -10.25
CA TRP A 155 -6.87 14.00 -9.69
C TRP A 155 -7.17 15.30 -10.45
N GLY A 156 -7.77 15.23 -11.63
CA GLY A 156 -7.91 16.36 -12.54
C GLY A 156 -6.55 16.97 -12.93
N MET A 157 -5.47 16.20 -12.85
CA MET A 157 -4.11 16.62 -13.21
C MET A 157 -3.23 15.40 -13.51
N ASP A 158 -2.26 15.58 -14.40
CA ASP A 158 -1.15 14.64 -14.55
C ASP A 158 -0.11 14.87 -13.46
N ILE A 159 -0.14 14.04 -12.42
CA ILE A 159 0.79 14.14 -11.30
C ILE A 159 2.23 13.92 -11.77
N SER A 160 2.48 12.92 -12.65
CA SER A 160 3.82 12.63 -13.16
C SER A 160 4.41 13.85 -13.86
N GLN A 161 3.66 14.42 -14.81
CA GLN A 161 4.09 15.59 -15.56
C GLN A 161 4.37 16.78 -14.63
N LYS A 162 3.54 16.99 -13.61
CA LYS A 162 3.68 18.10 -12.65
C LYS A 162 4.94 17.92 -11.79
N LEU A 163 5.21 16.70 -11.34
CA LEU A 163 6.43 16.37 -10.61
C LEU A 163 7.68 16.56 -11.47
N GLN A 164 7.65 16.15 -12.74
CA GLN A 164 8.75 16.38 -13.68
C GLN A 164 9.02 17.88 -13.91
N GLN A 165 7.98 18.71 -13.89
CA GLN A 165 8.07 20.17 -13.95
C GLN A 165 8.51 20.83 -12.63
N GLY A 166 8.84 20.04 -11.60
CA GLY A 166 9.24 20.56 -10.28
C GLY A 166 8.07 21.13 -9.45
N LYS A 167 6.81 20.91 -9.86
CA LYS A 167 5.61 21.45 -9.19
C LYS A 167 5.15 20.60 -8.01
N LEU A 168 6.09 20.18 -7.17
CA LEU A 168 5.81 19.31 -6.02
C LEU A 168 4.78 19.93 -5.07
N ASP A 169 4.90 21.22 -4.74
CA ASP A 169 3.98 21.89 -3.81
C ASP A 169 2.54 21.93 -4.33
N GLU A 170 2.35 22.03 -5.65
CA GLU A 170 1.03 21.94 -6.29
C GLU A 170 0.44 20.53 -6.11
N VAL A 171 1.26 19.50 -6.32
CA VAL A 171 0.88 18.11 -6.11
C VAL A 171 0.53 17.85 -4.65
N LEU A 172 1.42 18.18 -3.70
CA LEU A 172 1.17 17.94 -2.27
C LEU A 172 -0.11 18.63 -1.78
N ARG A 173 -0.35 19.87 -2.22
CA ARG A 173 -1.59 20.59 -1.92
C ARG A 173 -2.82 19.95 -2.54
N LYS A 174 -2.72 19.34 -3.72
CA LYS A 174 -3.84 18.58 -4.31
C LYS A 174 -4.15 17.33 -3.49
N LEU A 175 -3.11 16.67 -2.98
CA LEU A 175 -3.22 15.41 -2.24
C LEU A 175 -3.62 15.56 -0.78
N SER A 176 -3.50 16.76 -0.18
CA SER A 176 -3.72 16.98 1.26
C SER A 176 -5.14 16.67 1.75
N GLY A 177 -6.15 16.74 0.86
CA GLY A 177 -7.50 16.32 1.20
C GLY A 177 -7.65 14.81 1.38
N THR A 178 -6.72 14.01 0.84
CA THR A 178 -6.67 12.56 1.02
C THR A 178 -5.69 12.16 2.12
N TRP A 179 -4.52 12.78 2.15
CA TRP A 179 -3.47 12.55 3.15
C TRP A 179 -3.23 13.83 3.93
N THR A 180 -3.96 14.02 5.02
CA THR A 180 -3.91 15.25 5.82
C THR A 180 -2.53 15.48 6.43
N SER A 181 -1.73 14.42 6.62
CA SER A 181 -0.36 14.52 7.13
C SER A 181 0.60 15.27 6.18
N LEU A 182 0.22 15.45 4.90
CA LEU A 182 0.97 16.25 3.92
C LEU A 182 0.89 17.76 4.17
N GLY A 183 0.11 18.18 5.18
CA GLY A 183 -0.12 19.59 5.51
C GLY A 183 -1.13 20.24 4.57
N TYR A 184 -1.18 21.58 4.54
CA TYR A 184 -2.14 22.37 3.75
C TYR A 184 -3.63 22.21 4.16
N GLY A 185 -3.89 21.54 5.29
CA GLY A 185 -5.18 21.45 5.98
C GLY A 185 -5.09 21.99 7.42
N ILE A 186 -5.98 21.55 8.32
CA ILE A 186 -6.10 22.05 9.71
C ILE A 186 -4.99 21.58 10.67
N GLU A 187 -4.09 20.69 10.24
CA GLU A 187 -3.04 20.13 11.09
C GLU A 187 -1.65 20.57 10.61
N ASP A 188 -0.96 21.36 11.45
CA ASP A 188 0.45 21.72 11.25
C ASP A 188 1.35 20.50 11.50
N ASN A 189 1.65 19.71 10.46
CA ASN A 189 2.63 18.64 10.59
C ASN A 189 4.07 19.20 10.44
N VAL A 190 4.90 19.00 11.46
CA VAL A 190 6.35 19.36 11.49
C VAL A 190 7.12 18.73 10.33
N VAL A 191 6.64 17.59 9.81
CA VAL A 191 7.22 16.89 8.65
C VAL A 191 6.95 17.64 7.34
N THR A 192 5.84 18.40 7.21
CA THR A 192 5.45 19.11 5.98
C THR A 192 6.59 19.96 5.40
N LYS A 193 7.29 20.70 6.26
CA LYS A 193 8.43 21.55 5.86
C LYS A 193 9.63 20.76 5.34
N LYS A 194 9.72 19.48 5.68
CA LYS A 194 10.79 18.56 5.26
C LYS A 194 10.43 17.73 4.03
N LEU A 195 9.14 17.62 3.66
CA LEU A 195 8.67 16.80 2.55
C LEU A 195 9.36 17.12 1.21
N PRO A 196 9.60 18.39 0.82
CA PRO A 196 10.32 18.66 -0.42
C PRO A 196 11.74 18.09 -0.45
N LYS A 197 12.47 18.19 0.67
CA LYS A 197 13.83 17.64 0.80
C LYS A 197 13.81 16.10 0.82
N ILE A 198 12.81 15.51 1.47
CA ILE A 198 12.61 14.06 1.49
C ILE A 198 12.32 13.56 0.06
N TYR A 199 11.38 14.19 -0.64
CA TYR A 199 11.03 13.86 -2.02
C TYR A 199 12.23 13.92 -2.95
N GLN A 200 13.01 15.02 -2.92
CA GLN A 200 14.18 15.17 -3.78
C GLN A 200 15.19 14.04 -3.57
N ARG A 201 15.46 13.66 -2.32
CA ARG A 201 16.36 12.54 -2.02
C ARG A 201 15.82 11.23 -2.57
N LEU A 202 14.55 10.94 -2.29
CA LEU A 202 13.90 9.71 -2.73
C LEU A 202 13.84 9.62 -4.26
N LEU A 203 13.62 10.74 -4.95
CA LEU A 203 13.66 10.81 -6.40
C LEU A 203 15.05 10.46 -6.93
N GLN A 204 16.13 10.94 -6.31
CA GLN A 204 17.48 10.54 -6.70
C GLN A 204 17.68 9.03 -6.54
N GLU A 205 17.21 8.44 -5.44
CA GLU A 205 17.26 6.99 -5.23
C GLU A 205 16.46 6.22 -6.30
N GLU A 206 15.24 6.64 -6.63
CA GLU A 206 14.41 5.98 -7.66
C GLU A 206 14.95 6.18 -9.09
N LEU A 207 15.71 7.26 -9.36
CA LEU A 207 16.37 7.48 -10.64
C LEU A 207 17.67 6.67 -10.78
N GLN A 208 18.41 6.48 -9.69
CA GLN A 208 19.67 5.72 -9.66
C GLN A 208 19.46 4.21 -9.58
N GLY A 209 18.35 3.77 -8.98
CA GLY A 209 17.98 2.35 -8.86
C GLY A 209 17.33 1.74 -10.11
N LYS A 210 17.47 2.40 -11.27
CA LYS A 210 17.06 1.87 -12.57
C LYS A 210 18.16 1.03 -13.21
#